data_AF-A0A437A994-F1
#
_entry.id   AF-A0A437A994-F1
#
_cell.length_a   1.000
_cell.length_b   1.000
_cell.length_c   1.000
_cell.angle_alpha   90.00
_cell.angle_beta   90.00
_cell.angle_gamma   90.00
#
_symmetry.space_group_name_H-M   'P 1'
#
loop_
_entity.id
_entity.type
_entity.pdbx_description
1 polymer ?
#
loop_
_entity_poly.entity_id
_entity_poly.type
_entity_poly.pdbx_seq_one_letter_code
_entity_poly.pdbx_strand_id
1 'polypeptide(L)'
;MASKYIVLYIAISVSFSTFLGSKNSSQHNQSRKAHRNGIKKPKTFRYPSLKGTDPKFKRNHKHALHGTAKALKEFKAGLRETA
;
A
#
# COMPACT_ATOMS: atom_id res chain seq x y z
N MET A 1 32.18 50.07 22.77
CA MET A 1 31.62 48.73 23.09
C MET A 1 30.17 48.56 22.64
N ALA A 2 29.30 49.58 22.73
CA ALA A 2 27.90 49.52 22.31
C ALA A 2 27.62 49.11 20.84
N SER A 3 28.48 49.53 19.89
CA SER A 3 28.30 49.20 18.46
C SER A 3 28.35 47.70 18.15
N LYS A 4 29.18 46.93 18.86
CA LYS A 4 29.29 45.46 18.67
C LYS A 4 28.00 44.73 19.09
N TYR A 5 27.32 45.22 20.12
CA TYR A 5 26.05 44.65 20.61
C TYR A 5 24.86 45.04 19.73
N ILE A 6 24.88 46.24 19.13
CA ILE A 6 23.86 46.68 18.17
C ILE A 6 23.90 45.81 16.91
N VAL A 7 25.09 45.57 16.35
CA VAL A 7 25.27 44.71 15.18
C VAL A 7 24.84 43.27 15.48
N LEU A 8 25.16 42.76 16.68
CA LEU A 8 24.73 41.44 17.12
C LEU A 8 23.20 41.34 17.28
N TYR A 9 22.55 42.36 17.83
CA TYR A 9 21.09 42.41 17.99
C TYR A 9 20.34 42.48 16.65
N ILE A 10 20.86 43.26 15.70
CA ILE A 10 20.31 43.35 14.34
C ILE A 10 20.49 42.01 13.60
N ALA A 11 21.64 41.34 13.74
CA ALA A 11 21.86 40.03 13.13
C ALA A 11 20.92 38.95 13.70
N ILE A 12 20.67 38.98 15.01
CA ILE A 12 19.75 38.04 15.68
C ILE A 12 18.29 38.30 15.28
N SER A 13 17.86 39.56 15.18
CA SER A 13 16.46 39.91 14.84
C SER A 13 16.12 39.63 13.37
N VAL A 14 17.04 39.88 12.44
CA VAL A 14 16.88 39.57 11.01
C VAL A 14 16.80 38.05 10.79
N SER A 15 17.60 37.27 11.51
CA SER A 15 17.57 35.80 11.45
C SER A 15 16.27 35.21 12.00
N PHE A 16 15.71 35.82 13.06
CA PHE A 16 14.45 35.38 13.67
C PHE A 16 13.22 35.70 12.81
N SER A 17 13.20 36.85 12.12
CA SER A 17 12.11 37.24 11.21
C SER A 17 11.93 36.26 10.04
N THR A 18 13.02 35.75 9.46
CA THR A 18 12.96 34.75 8.37
C THR A 18 12.47 33.37 8.82
N PHE A 19 12.59 33.06 10.12
CA PHE A 19 12.20 31.77 10.70
C PHE A 19 10.70 31.72 11.07
N LEU A 20 10.11 32.87 11.43
CA LEU A 20 8.74 32.96 11.91
C LEU A 20 7.65 32.84 10.82
N GLY A 21 8.03 32.89 9.54
CA GLY A 21 7.10 32.92 8.40
C GLY A 21 7.41 31.84 7.35
N SER A 22 7.54 30.58 7.75
CA SER A 22 7.73 29.49 6.78
C SER A 22 6.39 29.00 6.21
N LYS A 23 6.41 28.48 4.98
CA LYS A 23 5.21 27.92 4.34
C LYS A 23 4.84 26.58 4.99
N ASN A 24 3.74 26.57 5.74
CA ASN A 24 3.30 25.40 6.53
C ASN A 24 2.87 24.18 5.68
N SER A 25 2.52 24.36 4.40
CA SER A 25 2.12 23.25 3.51
C SER A 25 2.33 23.58 2.02
N SER A 26 2.76 22.60 1.23
CA SER A 26 2.90 22.73 -0.22
C SER A 26 2.74 21.40 -0.94
N GLN A 27 1.89 21.38 -1.98
CA GLN A 27 1.70 20.23 -2.87
C GLN A 27 2.38 20.41 -4.23
N HIS A 28 3.09 21.52 -4.43
CA HIS A 28 3.59 21.98 -5.74
C HIS A 28 4.46 20.95 -6.49
N ASN A 29 5.26 20.14 -5.79
CA ASN A 29 6.13 19.14 -6.41
C ASN A 29 5.65 17.69 -6.20
N GLN A 30 4.48 17.46 -5.62
CA GLN A 30 4.05 16.10 -5.26
C GLN A 30 3.69 15.29 -6.51
N SER A 31 2.93 15.88 -7.43
CA SER A 31 2.56 15.25 -8.70
C SER A 31 3.81 14.88 -9.52
N ARG A 32 4.74 15.83 -9.71
CA ARG A 32 5.99 15.59 -10.45
C ARG A 32 6.80 14.44 -9.87
N LYS A 33 6.88 14.32 -8.53
CA LYS A 33 7.54 13.19 -7.85
C LYS A 33 6.81 11.87 -8.08
N ALA A 34 5.48 11.84 -7.94
CA ALA A 34 4.67 10.64 -8.14
C ALA A 34 4.78 10.09 -9.57
N HIS A 35 4.89 10.99 -10.56
CA HIS A 35 5.01 10.60 -11.96
C HIS A 35 6.43 10.21 -12.40
N ARG A 36 7.50 10.49 -11.62
CA ARG A 36 8.87 10.08 -12.01
C ARG A 36 9.01 8.57 -12.22
N ASN A 37 8.38 7.78 -11.36
CA ASN A 37 8.35 6.31 -11.48
C ASN A 37 7.04 5.82 -12.12
N GLY A 38 6.13 6.74 -12.46
CA GLY A 38 4.75 6.49 -12.87
C GLY A 38 3.86 5.98 -11.73
N ILE A 39 2.60 6.39 -11.73
CA ILE A 39 1.60 5.86 -10.81
C ILE A 39 1.23 4.45 -11.29
N LYS A 40 1.74 3.42 -10.61
CA LYS A 40 1.47 2.02 -10.95
C LYS A 40 0.10 1.61 -10.43
N LYS A 41 -0.68 0.95 -11.27
CA LYS A 41 -1.93 0.29 -10.89
C LYS A 41 -1.63 -0.91 -9.98
N PRO A 42 -2.55 -1.30 -9.08
CA PRO A 42 -2.39 -2.54 -8.31
C PRO A 42 -2.27 -3.73 -9.28
N LYS A 43 -1.40 -4.67 -8.94
CA LYS A 43 -1.20 -5.88 -9.77
C LYS A 43 -2.47 -6.73 -9.68
N THR A 44 -3.03 -7.08 -10.84
CA THR A 44 -4.12 -8.04 -10.95
C THR A 44 -3.52 -9.43 -11.18
N PHE A 45 -3.95 -10.41 -10.39
CA PHE A 45 -3.59 -11.82 -10.58
C PHE A 45 -4.81 -12.58 -11.10
N ARG A 46 -4.57 -13.68 -11.84
CA ARG A 46 -5.65 -14.53 -12.40
C ARG A 46 -6.61 -15.05 -11.32
N TYR A 47 -6.09 -15.34 -10.12
CA TYR A 47 -6.86 -15.85 -9.00
C TYR A 47 -6.72 -14.92 -7.78
N PRO A 48 -7.80 -14.25 -7.34
CA PRO A 48 -7.78 -13.42 -6.14
C PRO A 48 -7.88 -14.27 -4.86
N SER A 49 -7.53 -13.68 -3.71
CA SER A 49 -7.67 -14.36 -2.42
C SER A 49 -9.12 -14.41 -1.92
N LEU A 50 -9.56 -15.54 -1.36
CA LEU A 50 -10.84 -15.70 -0.66
C LEU A 50 -10.76 -15.22 0.81
N LYS A 51 -10.02 -14.15 1.08
CA LYS A 51 -9.92 -13.55 2.42
C LYS A 51 -11.06 -12.54 2.58
N GLY A 52 -11.86 -12.69 3.64
CA GLY A 52 -13.04 -11.84 3.88
C GLY A 52 -14.35 -12.36 3.25
N THR A 53 -14.32 -13.46 2.51
CA THR A 53 -15.56 -14.12 2.05
C THR A 53 -16.23 -14.86 3.21
N ASP A 54 -17.55 -15.00 3.15
CA ASP A 54 -18.38 -15.64 4.18
C ASP A 54 -17.79 -16.98 4.67
N PRO A 55 -17.63 -17.17 6.00
CA PRO A 55 -17.08 -18.41 6.54
C PRO A 55 -17.88 -19.66 6.17
N LYS A 56 -19.21 -19.59 6.00
CA LYS A 56 -20.03 -20.75 5.61
C LYS A 56 -19.76 -21.16 4.18
N PHE A 57 -19.69 -20.20 3.26
CA PHE A 57 -19.27 -20.43 1.88
C PHE A 57 -17.87 -21.06 1.80
N LYS A 58 -16.88 -20.52 2.55
CA LYS A 58 -15.51 -21.06 2.55
C LYS A 58 -15.42 -22.51 3.02
N ARG A 59 -16.17 -22.87 4.06
CA ARG A 59 -16.22 -24.25 4.57
C ARG A 59 -16.78 -25.18 3.50
N ASN A 60 -17.93 -24.83 2.92
CA ASN A 60 -18.55 -25.63 1.87
C ASN A 60 -17.66 -25.78 0.63
N HIS A 61 -17.09 -24.67 0.15
CA HIS A 61 -16.20 -24.66 -1.02
C HIS A 61 -14.98 -25.57 -0.81
N LYS A 62 -14.39 -25.56 0.41
CA LYS A 62 -13.31 -26.48 0.78
C LYS A 62 -13.75 -27.94 0.67
N HIS A 63 -14.90 -28.30 1.24
CA HIS A 63 -15.39 -29.68 1.19
C HIS A 63 -15.72 -30.14 -0.24
N ALA A 64 -16.35 -29.29 -1.04
CA ALA A 64 -16.67 -29.60 -2.44
C ALA A 64 -15.41 -29.88 -3.26
N LEU A 65 -14.39 -29.03 -3.17
CA LEU A 65 -13.12 -29.22 -3.88
C LEU A 65 -12.37 -30.48 -3.43
N HIS A 66 -12.39 -30.82 -2.14
CA HIS A 66 -11.79 -32.06 -1.66
C HIS A 66 -12.55 -33.29 -2.15
N GLY A 67 -13.88 -33.23 -2.21
CA GLY A 67 -14.73 -34.30 -2.74
C GLY A 67 -14.44 -34.58 -4.21
N THR A 68 -14.41 -33.54 -5.05
CA THR A 68 -14.10 -33.69 -6.48
C THR A 68 -12.68 -34.19 -6.71
N ALA A 69 -11.70 -33.70 -5.96
CA ALA A 69 -10.31 -34.18 -6.06
C ALA A 69 -10.18 -35.66 -5.69
N LYS A 70 -10.94 -36.15 -4.71
CA LYS A 70 -10.97 -37.57 -4.33
C LYS A 70 -11.61 -38.42 -5.43
N ALA A 71 -12.77 -38.02 -5.96
CA ALA A 71 -13.45 -38.73 -7.03
C ALA A 71 -12.57 -38.85 -8.29
N LEU A 72 -11.93 -37.75 -8.70
CA LEU A 72 -10.98 -37.74 -9.83
C LEU A 72 -9.77 -38.66 -9.60
N LYS A 73 -9.27 -38.74 -8.36
CA LYS A 73 -8.17 -39.65 -8.02
C LYS A 73 -8.59 -41.11 -8.14
N GLU A 74 -9.80 -41.46 -7.69
CA GLU A 74 -10.35 -42.82 -7.76
C GLU A 74 -10.65 -43.22 -9.22
N PHE A 75 -11.23 -42.30 -10.01
CA PHE A 75 -11.43 -42.49 -11.44
C PHE A 75 -10.10 -42.73 -12.17
N LYS A 76 -9.08 -41.90 -11.90
CA LYS A 76 -7.74 -42.08 -12.48
C LYS A 76 -7.06 -43.39 -12.04
N ALA A 77 -7.38 -43.88 -10.86
CA ALA A 77 -6.89 -45.17 -10.37
C ALA A 77 -7.68 -46.37 -10.92
N GLY A 78 -8.71 -46.14 -11.75
CA GLY A 78 -9.58 -47.18 -12.31
C GLY A 78 -10.49 -47.85 -11.27
N LEU A 79 -10.60 -47.27 -10.07
CA LEU A 79 -11.45 -47.78 -8.98
C LEU A 79 -12.91 -47.30 -9.11
N ARG A 80 -13.18 -46.37 -10.04
CA ARG A 80 -14.51 -45.87 -10.39
C ARG A 80 -14.64 -45.77 -11.91
N GLU A 81 -15.73 -46.32 -12.43
CA GLU A 81 -16.07 -46.32 -13.86
C GLU A 81 -16.53 -44.95 -14.39
N THR A 82 -16.97 -44.05 -13.50
CA THR A 82 -17.46 -42.71 -13.85
C THR A 82 -16.76 -41.61 -13.05
N ALA A 83 -16.48 -40.50 -13.73
CA ALA A 83 -15.77 -39.33 -13.23
C ALA A 83 -16.66 -38.40 -12.39
#